data_AF-A0A4Y2AW38-F1
#
_entry.id   AF-A0A4Y2AW38-F1
#
_cell.length_a   1.000
_cell.length_b   1.000
_cell.length_c   1.000
_cell.angle_alpha   90.00
_cell.angle_beta   90.00
_cell.angle_gamma   90.00
#
_symmetry.space_group_name_H-M   'P 1'
#
loop_
_entity.id
_entity.type
_entity.pdbx_description
1 polymer ?
#
loop_
_entity_poly.entity_id
_entity_poly.type
_entity_poly.pdbx_seq_one_letter_code
_entity_poly.pdbx_strand_id
1 'polypeptide(L)'
;MFLQRQREPGRPGHLGEMDKKLTNKEERARLRVVKEENRRIKYVSASKSSASYEALQEDSSSNSSENIDSEDFPTLTGSSEPGINKSIMRKDFITPKLVSALDRCQLEKSIDDFISVESQSLFSRLKIDDSFLNEIPSAWANNTSFLDAKKTVSMLRAVNDTAERAVKMMQDFHGLITVEEEQKQFLLRCVQEEHMKIYPDSKKQTLKRKYVQ
;
A
#
# COMPACT_ATOMS: atom_id res chain seq x y z
N MET A 1 17.92 -53.30 0.45
CA MET A 1 17.85 -53.37 -1.02
C MET A 1 16.62 -52.68 -1.66
N PHE A 2 15.42 -52.67 -1.04
CA PHE A 2 14.24 -51.97 -1.60
C PHE A 2 14.39 -50.43 -1.66
N LEU A 3 15.00 -49.84 -0.62
CA LEU A 3 15.13 -48.37 -0.49
C LEU A 3 16.18 -47.74 -1.41
N GLN A 4 17.22 -48.49 -1.80
CA GLN A 4 18.22 -48.00 -2.77
C GLN A 4 17.68 -47.96 -4.20
N ARG A 5 16.79 -48.89 -4.56
CA ARG A 5 16.11 -48.90 -5.88
C ARG A 5 15.10 -47.75 -6.06
N GLN A 6 14.74 -47.04 -4.99
CA GLN A 6 13.87 -45.85 -5.08
C GLN A 6 14.61 -44.59 -5.56
N ARG A 7 15.94 -44.65 -5.73
CA ARG A 7 16.76 -43.50 -6.16
C ARG A 7 17.24 -43.57 -7.61
N GLU A 8 16.80 -44.57 -8.37
CA GLU A 8 17.19 -44.71 -9.77
C GLU A 8 16.43 -43.71 -10.66
N PRO A 9 17.14 -42.95 -11.53
CA PRO A 9 16.53 -41.97 -12.42
C PRO A 9 15.67 -42.67 -13.49
N GLY A 10 14.44 -42.18 -13.70
CA GLY A 10 13.53 -42.68 -14.75
C GLY A 10 12.25 -43.41 -14.27
N ARG A 11 11.87 -43.31 -12.99
CA ARG A 11 10.62 -43.92 -12.49
C ARG A 11 9.36 -43.21 -13.02
N PRO A 12 8.31 -43.94 -13.44
CA PRO A 12 6.97 -43.35 -13.62
C PRO A 12 6.49 -42.73 -12.29
N GLY A 13 6.34 -41.40 -12.27
CA GLY A 13 6.08 -40.59 -11.07
C GLY A 13 7.26 -39.70 -10.61
N HIS A 14 8.42 -39.81 -11.24
CA HIS A 14 9.50 -38.82 -11.11
C HIS A 14 9.16 -37.60 -11.98
N LEU A 15 8.59 -36.57 -11.35
CA LEU A 15 8.37 -35.26 -11.97
C LEU A 15 9.72 -34.55 -12.13
N GLY A 16 10.44 -34.87 -13.20
CA GLY A 16 11.46 -34.00 -13.76
C GLY A 16 10.83 -32.75 -14.37
N GLU A 17 10.03 -32.02 -13.59
CA GLU A 17 9.34 -30.84 -14.04
C GLU A 17 10.24 -29.63 -13.81
N MET A 18 10.59 -28.95 -14.90
CA MET A 18 11.25 -27.65 -14.86
C MET A 18 10.36 -26.72 -14.03
N ASP A 19 10.89 -26.13 -12.96
CA ASP A 19 10.11 -25.32 -12.03
C ASP A 19 9.62 -24.03 -12.72
N LYS A 20 8.46 -24.13 -13.36
CA LYS A 20 7.78 -23.03 -14.06
C LYS A 20 7.60 -21.81 -13.17
N LYS A 21 7.52 -21.96 -11.84
CA LYS A 21 7.43 -20.82 -10.92
C LYS A 21 8.75 -20.05 -10.84
N LEU A 22 9.87 -20.77 -10.82
CA LEU A 22 11.20 -20.17 -10.84
C LEU A 22 11.45 -19.45 -12.17
N THR A 23 11.12 -20.09 -13.29
CA THR A 23 11.24 -19.51 -14.64
C THR A 23 10.40 -18.23 -14.77
N ASN A 24 9.12 -18.27 -14.35
CA ASN A 24 8.25 -17.09 -14.37
C ASN A 24 8.74 -15.96 -13.45
N LYS A 25 9.40 -16.31 -12.34
CA LYS A 25 10.00 -15.33 -11.42
C LYS A 25 11.21 -14.66 -12.04
N GLU A 26 12.05 -15.42 -12.73
CA GLU A 26 13.23 -14.91 -13.43
C GLU A 26 12.82 -14.03 -14.62
N GLU A 27 11.83 -14.45 -15.41
CA GLU A 27 11.31 -13.66 -16.53
C GLU A 27 10.70 -12.32 -16.06
N ARG A 28 9.96 -12.36 -14.95
CA ARG A 28 9.44 -11.13 -14.31
C ARG A 28 10.57 -10.21 -13.83
N ALA A 29 11.68 -10.76 -13.34
CA ALA A 29 12.84 -9.98 -12.95
C ALA A 29 13.49 -9.31 -14.18
N ARG A 30 13.66 -10.05 -15.28
CA ARG A 30 14.19 -9.51 -16.55
C ARG A 30 13.31 -8.39 -17.10
N LEU A 31 11.98 -8.55 -17.06
CA LEU A 31 11.04 -7.51 -17.49
C LEU A 31 11.15 -6.23 -16.66
N ARG A 32 11.43 -6.32 -15.35
CA ARG A 32 11.65 -5.14 -14.50
C ARG A 32 12.92 -4.38 -14.89
N VAL A 33 14.01 -5.11 -15.16
CA VAL A 33 15.28 -4.49 -15.59
C VAL A 33 15.11 -3.77 -16.92
N VAL A 34 14.48 -4.42 -17.90
CA VAL A 34 14.22 -3.82 -19.23
C VAL A 34 13.31 -2.58 -19.12
N LYS A 35 12.29 -2.62 -18.25
CA LYS A 35 11.40 -1.47 -18.03
C LYS A 35 12.14 -0.28 -17.41
N GLU A 36 13.07 -0.55 -16.50
CA GLU A 36 13.90 0.48 -15.88
C GLU A 36 14.89 1.09 -16.86
N GLU A 37 15.55 0.27 -17.69
CA GLU A 37 16.40 0.70 -18.80
C GLU A 37 15.63 1.63 -19.76
N ASN A 38 14.44 1.23 -20.18
CA ASN A 38 13.58 2.05 -21.04
C ASN A 38 13.17 3.36 -20.38
N ARG A 39 12.95 3.36 -19.05
CA ARG A 39 12.67 4.58 -18.29
C ARG A 39 13.88 5.51 -18.27
N ARG A 40 15.09 4.96 -18.09
CA ARG A 40 16.35 5.72 -18.15
C ARG A 40 16.63 6.27 -19.55
N ILE A 41 16.47 5.46 -20.60
CA ILE A 41 16.65 5.89 -21.99
C ILE A 41 15.68 7.02 -22.32
N LYS A 42 14.41 6.90 -21.93
CA LYS A 42 13.40 7.95 -22.15
C LYS A 42 13.78 9.28 -21.47
N TYR A 43 14.34 9.22 -20.27
CA TYR A 43 14.81 10.41 -19.57
C TYR A 43 16.02 11.03 -20.26
N VAL A 44 17.03 10.20 -20.59
CA VAL A 44 18.26 10.65 -21.27
C VAL A 44 17.97 11.20 -22.67
N SER A 45 17.04 10.60 -23.41
CA SER A 45 16.66 11.08 -24.74
C SER A 45 15.90 12.40 -24.68
N ALA A 46 15.02 12.59 -23.69
CA ALA A 46 14.37 13.87 -23.45
C ALA A 46 15.39 14.97 -23.10
N SER A 47 16.40 14.66 -22.27
CA SER A 47 17.47 15.60 -21.94
C SER A 47 18.39 15.92 -23.13
N LYS A 48 18.69 14.92 -23.98
CA LYS A 48 19.56 15.11 -25.16
C LYS A 48 18.88 15.90 -26.28
N SER A 49 17.56 15.82 -26.40
CA SER A 49 16.78 16.64 -27.33
C SER A 49 16.70 18.12 -26.93
N SER A 50 17.07 18.46 -25.69
CA SER A 50 17.13 19.84 -25.18
C SER A 50 18.52 20.47 -25.28
N ALA A 51 19.56 19.69 -25.63
CA ALA A 51 20.96 20.12 -25.61
C ALA A 51 21.59 20.08 -27.02
N SER A 52 20.88 20.66 -27.99
CA SER A 52 21.37 20.88 -29.36
C SER A 52 21.36 22.37 -29.69
N TYR A 53 22.30 23.11 -29.10
CA TYR A 53 22.92 24.26 -29.76
C TYR A 53 24.38 24.37 -29.28
N GLU A 54 25.23 24.47 -30.30
CA GLU A 54 26.69 24.67 -30.41
C GLU A 54 27.69 24.28 -29.33
N ALA A 55 28.70 23.55 -29.81
CA ALA A 55 30.07 23.58 -29.31
C ALA A 55 30.82 24.77 -29.95
N LEU A 56 31.37 25.67 -29.14
CA LEU A 56 32.49 26.54 -29.49
C LEU A 56 33.45 26.71 -28.29
N GLN A 57 34.71 26.92 -28.64
CA GLN A 57 35.97 26.74 -27.91
C GLN A 57 36.22 27.66 -26.69
N GLU A 58 37.07 27.13 -25.80
CA GLU A 58 38.21 27.68 -25.00
C GLU A 58 38.13 29.14 -24.47
N ASP A 59 38.38 29.46 -23.19
CA ASP A 59 39.70 29.62 -22.57
C ASP A 59 39.62 29.80 -21.03
N SER A 60 40.78 29.72 -20.37
CA SER A 60 41.02 29.69 -18.90
C SER A 60 40.82 31.01 -18.11
N SER A 61 40.59 30.88 -16.78
CA SER A 61 41.21 31.62 -15.64
C SER A 61 40.31 32.39 -14.64
N SER A 62 40.48 32.01 -13.36
CA SER A 62 40.56 32.78 -12.08
C SER A 62 39.42 33.67 -11.52
N ASN A 63 39.02 33.29 -10.28
CA ASN A 63 38.60 34.03 -9.07
C ASN A 63 38.05 35.48 -9.13
N SER A 64 36.91 35.74 -8.47
CA SER A 64 36.83 36.44 -7.16
C SER A 64 35.43 36.99 -6.79
N SER A 65 35.20 37.02 -5.46
CA SER A 65 34.39 37.95 -4.63
C SER A 65 32.86 38.12 -4.77
N GLU A 66 32.19 37.81 -3.65
CA GLU A 66 31.11 38.51 -2.92
C GLU A 66 30.21 39.53 -3.66
N ASN A 67 28.88 39.33 -3.60
CA ASN A 67 27.99 40.11 -2.73
C ASN A 67 26.52 39.65 -2.80
N ILE A 68 25.83 39.89 -1.68
CA ILE A 68 24.42 39.68 -1.33
C ILE A 68 23.54 40.78 -1.99
N ASP A 69 22.35 40.45 -2.52
CA ASP A 69 21.04 40.99 -2.09
C ASP A 69 19.89 40.40 -2.92
N SER A 70 18.66 40.68 -2.50
CA SER A 70 17.50 39.81 -2.43
C SER A 70 16.45 40.05 -3.53
N GLU A 71 15.48 39.13 -3.58
CA GLU A 71 14.13 39.23 -4.16
C GLU A 71 13.97 39.35 -5.69
N ASP A 72 13.39 38.32 -6.33
CA ASP A 72 11.93 38.29 -6.58
C ASP A 72 11.57 36.97 -7.30
N PHE A 73 10.78 36.12 -6.64
CA PHE A 73 10.33 34.83 -7.18
C PHE A 73 8.99 35.00 -7.93
N PRO A 74 8.89 34.62 -9.21
CA PRO A 74 7.60 34.36 -9.82
C PRO A 74 7.08 33.02 -9.33
N THR A 75 6.16 33.08 -8.37
CA THR A 75 5.20 32.01 -8.11
C THR A 75 4.33 31.84 -9.36
N LEU A 76 4.55 30.79 -10.14
CA LEU A 76 3.49 30.17 -10.95
C LEU A 76 3.42 28.68 -10.66
N THR A 77 2.58 28.40 -9.66
CA THR A 77 1.59 27.32 -9.63
C THR A 77 1.58 26.41 -10.85
N GLY A 78 2.13 25.21 -10.65
CA GLY A 78 1.96 24.06 -11.51
C GLY A 78 2.29 22.77 -10.76
N SER A 79 2.03 22.71 -9.45
CA SER A 79 2.17 21.46 -8.70
C SER A 79 1.01 20.55 -9.11
N SER A 80 1.26 19.70 -10.10
CA SER A 80 0.45 18.51 -10.32
C SER A 80 0.46 17.71 -9.01
N GLU A 81 -0.70 17.66 -8.37
CA GLU A 81 -0.92 16.91 -7.13
C GLU A 81 -0.37 15.48 -7.27
N PRO A 82 0.32 14.96 -6.24
CA PRO A 82 0.65 13.55 -6.17
C PRO A 82 -0.68 12.79 -6.17
N GLY A 83 -0.97 12.12 -7.28
CA GLY A 83 -2.18 11.36 -7.47
C GLY A 83 -2.42 10.44 -6.27
N ILE A 84 -3.45 10.76 -5.50
CA ILE A 84 -4.03 9.85 -4.53
C ILE A 84 -4.39 8.62 -5.35
N ASN A 85 -3.64 7.53 -5.17
CA ASN A 85 -4.02 6.23 -5.67
C ASN A 85 -5.29 5.83 -4.92
N LYS A 86 -6.44 6.38 -5.34
CA LYS A 86 -7.76 5.87 -4.97
C LYS A 86 -7.70 4.43 -5.46
N SER A 87 -7.49 3.48 -4.55
CA SER A 87 -7.71 2.09 -4.89
C SER A 87 -9.15 2.04 -5.34
N ILE A 88 -9.36 1.96 -6.66
CA ILE A 88 -10.65 1.65 -7.23
C ILE A 88 -10.91 0.23 -6.73
N MET A 89 -11.58 0.13 -5.58
CA MET A 89 -12.20 -1.10 -5.12
C MET A 89 -13.00 -1.59 -6.32
N ARG A 90 -12.65 -2.77 -6.85
CA ARG A 90 -13.37 -3.37 -7.98
C ARG A 90 -14.83 -3.47 -7.54
N LYS A 91 -15.71 -2.64 -8.08
CA LYS A 91 -17.13 -2.58 -7.70
C LYS A 91 -17.88 -3.87 -8.08
N ASP A 92 -17.30 -4.67 -8.96
CA ASP A 92 -17.91 -5.89 -9.51
C ASP A 92 -17.50 -7.13 -8.72
N PHE A 93 -17.70 -7.12 -7.40
CA PHE A 93 -17.52 -8.32 -6.56
C PHE A 93 -18.52 -9.43 -6.93
N ILE A 94 -19.64 -9.05 -7.55
CA ILE A 94 -20.67 -9.98 -8.03
C ILE A 94 -20.30 -10.42 -9.44
N THR A 95 -19.69 -11.60 -9.53
CA THR A 95 -19.43 -12.26 -10.83
C THR A 95 -20.65 -13.08 -11.25
N PRO A 96 -20.96 -13.19 -12.56
CA PRO A 96 -22.05 -14.05 -13.05
C PRO A 96 -21.94 -15.48 -12.54
N LYS A 97 -20.71 -16.00 -12.37
CA LYS A 97 -20.43 -17.31 -11.80
C LYS A 97 -20.88 -17.44 -10.34
N LEU A 98 -20.73 -16.37 -9.54
CA LEU A 98 -21.20 -16.32 -8.15
C LEU A 98 -22.74 -16.24 -8.10
N VAL A 99 -23.36 -15.45 -8.97
CA VAL A 99 -24.83 -15.37 -9.10
C VAL A 99 -25.42 -16.73 -9.48
N SER A 100 -24.88 -17.40 -10.51
CA SER A 100 -25.36 -18.71 -10.92
C SER A 100 -25.11 -19.81 -9.89
N ALA A 101 -24.06 -19.69 -9.07
CA ALA A 101 -23.82 -20.62 -7.96
C ALA A 101 -24.83 -20.41 -6.82
N LEU A 102 -25.15 -19.15 -6.51
CA LEU A 102 -26.12 -18.82 -5.47
C LEU A 102 -27.54 -19.27 -5.83
N ASP A 103 -27.95 -19.06 -7.09
CA ASP A 103 -29.25 -19.48 -7.64
C ASP A 103 -29.44 -21.01 -7.57
N ARG A 104 -28.40 -21.77 -7.93
CA ARG A 104 -28.41 -23.25 -7.82
C ARG A 104 -28.49 -23.76 -6.39
N CYS A 105 -28.04 -22.95 -5.42
CA CYS A 105 -28.03 -23.32 -4.01
C CYS A 105 -29.31 -22.94 -3.26
N GLN A 106 -30.27 -22.23 -3.88
CA GLN A 106 -31.53 -21.79 -3.25
C GLN A 106 -31.30 -21.15 -1.87
N LEU A 107 -30.22 -20.38 -1.75
CA LEU A 107 -29.87 -19.72 -0.49
C LEU A 107 -30.75 -18.49 -0.32
N GLU A 108 -31.93 -18.68 0.26
CA GLU A 108 -32.71 -17.59 0.87
C GLU A 108 -31.98 -17.16 2.14
N LYS A 109 -30.96 -16.32 1.96
CA LYS A 109 -30.25 -15.68 3.07
C LYS A 109 -30.68 -14.22 3.16
N SER A 110 -31.13 -13.85 4.34
CA SER A 110 -31.38 -12.45 4.67
C SER A 110 -30.04 -11.73 4.85
N ILE A 111 -30.03 -10.41 4.72
CA ILE A 111 -28.84 -9.62 5.05
C ILE A 111 -28.44 -9.80 6.51
N ASP A 112 -29.40 -10.00 7.40
CA ASP A 112 -29.16 -10.29 8.80
C ASP A 112 -28.25 -11.53 9.01
N ASP A 113 -28.37 -12.56 8.15
CA ASP A 113 -27.51 -13.75 8.20
C ASP A 113 -26.02 -13.44 7.97
N PHE A 114 -25.71 -12.30 7.32
CA PHE A 114 -24.34 -11.88 7.04
C PHE A 114 -23.75 -10.98 8.13
N ILE A 115 -24.57 -10.53 9.08
CA ILE A 115 -24.12 -9.66 10.17
C ILE A 115 -23.64 -10.53 11.34
N SER A 116 -22.35 -10.45 11.65
CA SER A 116 -21.78 -11.14 12.80
C SER A 116 -22.22 -10.48 14.12
N VAL A 117 -22.18 -11.25 15.22
CA VAL A 117 -22.44 -10.73 16.58
C VAL A 117 -21.54 -9.53 16.92
N GLU A 118 -20.30 -9.53 16.45
CA GLU A 118 -19.38 -8.39 16.63
C GLU A 118 -19.85 -7.15 15.85
N SER A 119 -20.38 -7.35 14.64
CA SER A 119 -20.94 -6.26 13.83
C SER A 119 -22.23 -5.71 14.44
N GLN A 120 -23.07 -6.57 15.03
CA GLN A 120 -24.26 -6.15 15.78
C GLN A 120 -23.90 -5.20 16.95
N SER A 121 -22.77 -5.45 17.62
CA SER A 121 -22.30 -4.57 18.70
C SER A 121 -22.06 -3.12 18.26
N LEU A 122 -21.72 -2.89 16.98
CA LEU A 122 -21.54 -1.55 16.45
C LEU A 122 -22.87 -0.78 16.42
N PHE A 123 -23.96 -1.44 16.03
CA PHE A 123 -25.30 -0.82 16.01
C PHE A 123 -25.71 -0.41 17.43
N SER A 124 -25.52 -1.28 18.42
CA SER A 124 -25.82 -0.95 19.82
C SER A 124 -24.98 0.22 20.34
N ARG A 125 -23.68 0.27 20.00
CA ARG A 125 -22.77 1.36 20.42
C ARG A 125 -23.09 2.69 19.77
N LEU A 126 -23.51 2.66 18.50
CA LEU A 126 -23.91 3.84 17.74
C LEU A 126 -25.36 4.25 17.98
N LYS A 127 -26.12 3.47 18.78
CA LYS A 127 -27.56 3.62 19.02
C LYS A 127 -28.36 3.63 17.72
N ILE A 128 -27.98 2.76 16.79
CA ILE A 128 -28.67 2.56 15.53
C ILE A 128 -29.65 1.40 15.71
N ASP A 129 -30.88 1.63 15.30
CA ASP A 129 -31.91 0.59 15.23
C ASP A 129 -31.65 -0.32 14.03
N ASP A 130 -31.64 -1.63 14.25
CA ASP A 130 -31.26 -2.67 13.28
C ASP A 130 -32.46 -3.39 12.65
N SER A 131 -33.68 -2.96 12.97
CA SER A 131 -34.94 -3.56 12.47
C SER A 131 -34.99 -3.66 10.95
N PHE A 132 -34.40 -2.70 10.24
CA PHE A 132 -34.36 -2.65 8.78
C PHE A 132 -33.59 -3.82 8.15
N LEU A 133 -32.69 -4.50 8.89
CA LEU A 133 -31.95 -5.66 8.37
C LEU A 133 -32.85 -6.87 8.08
N ASN A 134 -34.03 -6.91 8.70
CA ASN A 134 -35.06 -7.93 8.46
C ASN A 134 -35.91 -7.64 7.22
N GLU A 135 -35.82 -6.42 6.67
CA GLU A 135 -36.55 -6.03 5.47
C GLU A 135 -35.70 -6.20 4.21
N ILE A 136 -36.37 -6.37 3.07
CA ILE A 136 -35.71 -6.48 1.77
C ILE A 136 -35.01 -5.14 1.46
N PRO A 137 -33.75 -5.12 0.99
CA PRO A 137 -32.99 -3.90 0.70
C PRO A 137 -33.70 -2.88 -0.19
N SER A 138 -34.56 -3.36 -1.10
CA SER A 138 -35.37 -2.51 -1.96
C SER A 138 -36.31 -1.58 -1.18
N ALA A 139 -36.72 -1.97 0.03
CA ALA A 139 -37.58 -1.17 0.91
C ALA A 139 -36.80 -0.16 1.76
N TRP A 140 -35.48 -0.31 1.92
CA TRP A 140 -34.66 0.52 2.80
C TRP A 140 -34.68 2.01 2.44
N ALA A 141 -34.91 2.34 1.16
CA ALA A 141 -35.00 3.73 0.71
C ALA A 141 -36.09 4.54 1.43
N ASN A 142 -37.17 3.87 1.87
CA ASN A 142 -38.30 4.49 2.56
C ASN A 142 -38.30 4.21 4.07
N ASN A 143 -37.37 3.38 4.56
CA ASN A 143 -37.31 3.00 5.96
C ASN A 143 -36.62 4.10 6.79
N THR A 144 -37.30 4.56 7.84
CA THR A 144 -36.79 5.62 8.73
C THR A 144 -35.56 5.19 9.52
N SER A 145 -35.50 3.95 10.03
CA SER A 145 -34.35 3.47 10.81
C SER A 145 -33.11 3.36 9.94
N PHE A 146 -33.25 2.94 8.68
CA PHE A 146 -32.15 2.93 7.72
C PHE A 146 -31.64 4.35 7.39
N LEU A 147 -32.55 5.32 7.18
CA LEU A 147 -32.16 6.70 6.89
C LEU A 147 -31.41 7.34 8.07
N ASP A 148 -31.88 7.09 9.29
CA ASP A 148 -31.23 7.57 10.52
C ASP A 148 -29.89 6.87 10.75
N ALA A 149 -29.81 5.56 10.51
CA ALA A 149 -28.56 4.79 10.52
C ALA A 149 -27.54 5.39 9.54
N LYS A 150 -27.95 5.59 8.28
CA LYS A 150 -27.14 6.15 7.21
C LYS A 150 -26.65 7.55 7.56
N LYS A 151 -27.53 8.40 8.12
CA LYS A 151 -27.17 9.75 8.58
C LYS A 151 -26.15 9.68 9.72
N THR A 152 -26.38 8.84 10.72
CA THR A 152 -25.50 8.64 11.88
C THR A 152 -24.11 8.20 11.44
N VAL A 153 -24.01 7.17 10.59
CA VAL A 153 -22.74 6.67 10.06
C VAL A 153 -22.05 7.73 9.19
N SER A 154 -22.79 8.50 8.40
CA SER A 154 -22.22 9.57 7.58
C SER A 154 -21.68 10.74 8.40
N MET A 155 -22.22 10.99 9.60
CA MET A 155 -21.72 12.00 10.53
C MET A 155 -20.50 11.52 11.33
N LEU A 156 -20.18 10.22 11.32
CA LEU A 156 -18.98 9.73 11.98
C LEU A 156 -17.75 10.28 11.27
N ARG A 157 -17.02 11.15 11.96
CA ARG A 157 -15.70 11.60 11.52
C ARG A 157 -14.76 10.39 11.60
N ALA A 158 -14.23 9.95 10.46
CA ALA A 158 -13.08 9.05 10.45
C ALA A 158 -11.87 9.85 10.95
N VAL A 159 -11.64 9.77 12.25
CA VAL A 159 -10.58 10.49 12.93
C VAL A 159 -9.27 9.74 12.64
N ASN A 160 -8.50 10.24 11.68
CA ASN A 160 -7.18 9.68 11.35
C ASN A 160 -6.07 10.18 12.30
N ASP A 161 -6.44 10.64 13.50
CA ASP A 161 -5.54 11.30 14.45
C ASP A 161 -4.32 10.42 14.79
N THR A 162 -4.49 9.09 14.89
CA THR A 162 -3.36 8.19 15.19
C THR A 162 -2.33 8.15 14.08
N ALA A 163 -2.75 8.07 12.81
CA ALA A 163 -1.81 8.06 11.71
C ALA A 163 -1.23 9.45 11.47
N GLU A 164 -2.05 10.51 11.56
CA GLU A 164 -1.59 11.89 11.45
C GLU A 164 -0.56 12.22 12.55
N ARG A 165 -0.80 11.78 13.79
CA ARG A 165 0.14 11.92 14.90
C ARG A 165 1.44 11.14 14.64
N ALA A 166 1.37 9.92 14.12
CA ALA A 166 2.56 9.14 13.79
C ALA A 166 3.40 9.81 12.69
N VAL A 167 2.75 10.36 11.66
CA VAL A 167 3.41 11.13 10.60
C VAL A 167 4.07 12.39 11.18
N LYS A 168 3.35 13.14 12.03
CA LYS A 168 3.91 14.34 12.68
C LYS A 168 5.11 14.01 13.55
N MET A 169 5.04 12.94 14.35
CA MET A 169 6.18 12.46 15.14
C MET A 169 7.38 12.10 14.26
N MET A 170 7.17 11.43 13.13
CA MET A 170 8.24 11.09 12.20
C MET A 170 8.86 12.33 11.54
N GLN A 171 8.03 13.34 11.21
CA GLN A 171 8.49 14.62 10.66
C GLN A 171 9.33 15.40 11.68
N ASP A 172 8.85 15.52 12.92
CA ASP A 172 9.56 16.23 13.98
C ASP A 172 10.90 15.54 14.31
N PHE A 173 10.92 14.20 14.31
CA PHE A 173 12.13 13.42 14.52
C PHE A 173 13.13 13.57 13.36
N HIS A 174 12.65 13.65 12.12
CA HIS A 174 13.52 13.82 10.95
C HIS A 174 14.31 15.13 11.01
N GLY A 175 13.73 16.21 11.54
CA GLY A 175 14.41 17.50 11.70
C GLY A 175 15.54 17.51 12.74
N LEU A 176 15.64 16.49 13.60
CA LEU A 176 16.57 16.47 14.73
C LEU A 176 17.82 15.61 14.52
N ILE A 177 17.82 14.66 13.56
CA ILE A 177 18.87 13.63 13.48
C ILE A 177 19.83 13.86 12.32
N THR A 178 19.35 13.81 11.07
CA THR A 178 20.20 13.97 9.88
C THR A 178 19.44 14.68 8.77
N VAL A 179 20.15 15.53 8.00
CA VAL A 179 19.65 16.10 6.73
C VAL A 179 19.77 15.08 5.59
N GLU A 180 20.69 14.11 5.73
CA GLU A 180 20.94 13.07 4.74
C GLU A 180 19.98 11.88 4.89
N GLU A 181 19.21 11.60 3.84
CA GLU A 181 18.17 10.56 3.83
C GLU A 181 18.75 9.13 3.92
N GLU A 182 19.95 8.89 3.38
CA GLU A 182 20.58 7.56 3.43
C GLU A 182 20.92 7.13 4.86
N GLN A 183 21.49 8.05 5.66
CA GLN A 183 21.80 7.79 7.07
C GLN A 183 20.54 7.53 7.90
N LYS A 184 19.45 8.23 7.60
CA LYS A 184 18.16 8.03 8.23
C LYS A 184 17.56 6.66 7.87
N GLN A 185 17.61 6.26 6.61
CA GLN A 185 17.13 4.94 6.18
C GLN A 185 17.95 3.81 6.83
N PHE A 186 19.26 4.00 6.95
CA PHE A 186 20.13 3.07 7.68
C PHE A 186 19.74 2.98 9.16
N LEU A 187 19.60 4.12 9.85
CA LEU A 187 19.23 4.17 11.26
C LEU A 187 17.86 3.52 11.52
N LEU A 188 16.85 3.83 10.71
CA LEU A 188 15.52 3.22 10.81
C LEU A 188 15.59 1.71 10.66
N ARG A 189 16.45 1.23 9.75
CA ARG A 189 16.65 -0.21 9.56
C ARG A 189 17.31 -0.85 10.77
N CYS A 190 18.33 -0.24 11.34
CA CYS A 190 18.96 -0.73 12.57
C CYS A 190 17.97 -0.78 13.74
N VAL A 191 17.21 0.29 13.96
CA VAL A 191 16.18 0.35 15.01
C VAL A 191 15.11 -0.72 14.79
N GLN A 192 14.67 -0.92 13.54
CA GLN A 192 13.67 -1.92 13.23
C GLN A 192 14.20 -3.34 13.43
N GLU A 193 15.46 -3.62 13.07
CA GLU A 193 16.10 -4.92 13.31
C GLU A 193 16.21 -5.23 14.81
N GLU A 194 16.64 -4.27 15.63
CA GLU A 194 16.72 -4.45 17.09
C GLU A 194 15.33 -4.59 17.72
N HIS A 195 14.36 -3.77 17.31
CA HIS A 195 12.98 -3.87 17.80
C HIS A 195 12.33 -5.21 17.42
N MET A 196 12.61 -5.74 16.22
CA MET A 196 12.09 -7.04 15.78
C MET A 196 12.71 -8.21 16.57
N LYS A 197 13.96 -8.08 17.06
CA LYS A 197 14.58 -9.09 17.95
C LYS A 197 13.89 -9.15 19.31
N ILE A 198 13.62 -7.98 19.90
CA ILE A 198 13.07 -7.88 21.26
C ILE A 198 11.55 -8.12 21.26
N TYR A 199 10.87 -7.63 20.21
CA TYR A 199 9.43 -7.70 20.02
C TYR A 199 9.08 -8.37 18.67
N PRO A 200 9.26 -9.70 18.55
CA PRO A 200 8.98 -10.43 17.31
C PRO A 200 7.49 -10.52 16.98
N ASP A 201 6.60 -10.35 17.97
CA ASP A 201 5.16 -10.34 17.76
C ASP A 201 4.48 -9.17 18.50
N SER A 202 3.30 -8.79 18.02
CA SER A 202 2.50 -7.68 18.58
C SER A 202 1.66 -8.11 19.79
N LYS A 203 1.97 -9.27 20.42
CA LYS A 203 1.19 -9.76 21.56
C LYS A 203 1.46 -8.88 22.78
N LYS A 204 0.41 -8.59 23.55
CA LYS A 204 0.48 -7.77 24.77
C LYS A 204 1.52 -8.29 25.78
N GLN A 205 1.75 -9.59 25.84
CA GLN A 205 2.77 -10.18 26.71
C GLN A 205 4.20 -9.87 26.25
N THR A 206 4.44 -9.90 24.94
CA THR A 206 5.74 -9.60 24.34
C THR A 206 6.07 -8.13 24.44
N LEU A 207 5.11 -7.26 24.13
CA LEU A 207 5.27 -5.80 24.25
C LEU A 207 5.50 -5.31 25.69
N LYS A 208 5.19 -6.13 26.69
CA LYS A 208 5.46 -5.82 28.10
C LYS A 208 6.89 -6.16 28.54
N ARG A 209 7.69 -6.84 27.72
CA ARG A 209 9.10 -7.09 28.05
C ARG A 209 9.84 -5.75 28.09
N LYS A 210 10.56 -5.51 29.18
CA LYS A 210 11.41 -4.32 29.29
C LYS A 210 12.62 -4.50 28.38
N TYR A 211 13.09 -3.38 27.83
CA TYR A 211 14.40 -3.33 27.19
C TYR A 211 15.43 -3.73 28.25
N VAL A 212 16.24 -4.74 27.96
CA VAL A 212 17.37 -5.09 28.81
C VAL A 212 18.47 -4.09 28.44
N GLN A 213 18.78 -3.19 29.38
CA GLN A 213 19.90 -2.24 29.26
C GLN A 213 21.23 -2.97 29.33
#